data_AF-A0A672YL02-F1
#
_entry.id   AF-A0A672YL02-F1
#
_cell.length_a   1.000
_cell.length_b   1.000
_cell.length_c   1.000
_cell.angle_alpha   90.00
_cell.angle_beta   90.00
_cell.angle_gamma   90.00
#
_symmetry.space_group_name_H-M   'P 1'
#
loop_
_entity.id
_entity.type
_entity.pdbx_description
1 polymer ?
#
loop_
_entity_poly.entity_id
_entity_poly.type
_entity_poly.pdbx_seq_one_letter_code
_entity_poly.pdbx_strand_id
1 'polypeptide(L)'
;MSLCLCSDPRGVRLVGQLSRCAGTLEMQHQGQWRPVVDIYKRWDLKSGSAVCQHLDCGSAVSVNTTYDSTSRPVWRVSVPCVKLTSGPRDCVRLEYSYTLSSTLDVVCSDLLPQPNISLSDGVFEVYQQGFRVLVGSDFTISCFVQPQYPGGSFQLISDTKKPLNLTLPAVNHSAHFLLSAMGHAHRGNYTCVYHADVYNHSFSSSQSPALYLTIGDLVTNLIIRVVLIVLALLIFDVCLFFFY
;
A
#
# COMPACT_ATOMS: atom_id res chain seq x y z
N MET A 1 -23.81 -18.86 19.10
CA MET A 1 -23.36 -18.97 17.70
C MET A 1 -24.13 -17.96 16.88
N SER A 2 -23.57 -16.77 16.71
CA SER A 2 -24.16 -15.70 15.90
C SER A 2 -23.60 -15.84 14.49
N LEU A 3 -24.47 -16.08 13.51
CA LEU A 3 -24.14 -15.99 12.09
C LEU A 3 -23.92 -14.52 11.76
N CYS A 4 -22.66 -14.10 11.57
CA CYS A 4 -22.36 -12.84 10.89
C CYS A 4 -22.73 -12.98 9.41
N LEU A 5 -24.00 -12.74 9.08
CA LEU A 5 -24.36 -12.30 7.73
C LEU A 5 -23.81 -10.88 7.58
N CYS A 6 -22.54 -10.77 7.19
CA CYS A 6 -22.01 -9.54 6.62
C CYS A 6 -22.70 -9.33 5.26
N SER A 7 -23.95 -8.88 5.28
CA SER A 7 -24.54 -8.20 4.13
C SER A 7 -23.67 -6.97 3.92
N ASP A 8 -22.86 -6.98 2.87
CA ASP A 8 -22.07 -5.82 2.47
C ASP A 8 -23.04 -4.62 2.38
N PRO A 9 -22.90 -3.59 3.24
CA PRO A 9 -23.86 -2.50 3.34
C PRO A 9 -24.01 -1.71 2.04
N ARG A 10 -23.12 -1.94 1.06
CA ARG A 10 -23.05 -1.24 -0.21
C ARG A 10 -23.78 -1.95 -1.36
N GLY A 11 -24.08 -3.24 -1.25
CA GLY A 11 -24.83 -3.99 -2.27
C GLY A 11 -24.19 -4.01 -3.67
N VAL A 12 -22.87 -3.79 -3.75
CA VAL A 12 -22.04 -3.84 -4.95
C VAL A 12 -20.73 -4.53 -4.56
N ARG A 13 -20.21 -5.46 -5.38
CA ARG A 13 -18.93 -6.14 -5.13
C ARG A 13 -18.24 -6.58 -6.42
N LEU A 14 -16.92 -6.80 -6.34
CA LEU A 14 -16.15 -7.49 -7.37
C LEU A 14 -15.78 -8.89 -6.85
N VAL A 15 -16.00 -9.93 -7.66
CA VAL A 15 -15.77 -11.33 -7.26
C VAL A 15 -14.85 -12.07 -8.23
N GLY A 16 -14.26 -13.16 -7.75
CA GLY A 16 -13.53 -14.12 -8.59
C GLY A 16 -12.05 -13.80 -8.81
N GLN A 17 -11.49 -12.77 -8.18
CA GLN A 17 -10.08 -12.42 -8.27
C GLN A 17 -9.41 -12.29 -6.90
N LEU A 18 -8.07 -12.22 -6.89
CA LEU A 18 -7.24 -12.19 -5.69
C LEU A 18 -7.40 -10.90 -4.86
N SER A 19 -7.81 -9.80 -5.49
CA SER A 19 -8.04 -8.51 -4.85
C SER A 19 -9.53 -8.14 -4.88
N ARG A 20 -10.00 -7.50 -3.81
CA ARG A 20 -11.37 -6.95 -3.72
C ARG A 20 -11.64 -5.84 -4.74
N CYS A 21 -10.58 -5.30 -5.32
CA CYS A 21 -10.60 -4.19 -6.28
C CYS A 21 -10.46 -4.66 -7.73
N ALA A 22 -10.63 -5.97 -7.99
CA ALA A 22 -10.74 -6.52 -9.33
C ALA A 22 -11.72 -7.69 -9.39
N GLY A 23 -12.34 -7.89 -10.54
CA GLY A 23 -13.12 -9.09 -10.85
C GLY A 23 -14.49 -8.79 -11.43
N THR A 24 -15.35 -9.79 -11.40
CA THR A 24 -16.70 -9.71 -11.96
C THR A 24 -17.58 -8.84 -11.08
N LEU A 25 -18.21 -7.84 -11.68
CA LEU A 25 -19.12 -6.92 -11.03
C LEU A 25 -20.45 -7.62 -10.72
N GLU A 26 -20.75 -7.74 -9.43
CA GLU A 26 -22.05 -8.17 -8.94
C GLU A 26 -22.74 -7.07 -8.14
N MET A 27 -24.07 -7.02 -8.25
CA MET A 27 -24.91 -6.11 -7.46
C MET A 27 -25.99 -6.89 -6.73
N GLN A 28 -26.37 -6.42 -5.54
CA GLN A 28 -27.44 -7.00 -4.75
C GLN A 28 -28.74 -6.26 -4.99
N HIS A 29 -29.76 -6.95 -5.48
CA HIS A 29 -31.09 -6.39 -5.61
C HIS A 29 -32.12 -7.40 -5.08
N GLN A 30 -33.06 -6.94 -4.24
CA GLN A 30 -34.07 -7.79 -3.59
C GLN A 30 -33.48 -9.04 -2.91
N GLY A 31 -32.36 -8.88 -2.21
CA GLY A 31 -31.67 -9.97 -1.49
C GLY A 31 -30.86 -10.93 -2.38
N GLN A 32 -30.85 -10.74 -3.71
CA GLN A 32 -30.11 -11.60 -4.64
C GLN A 32 -28.90 -10.89 -5.22
N TRP A 33 -27.75 -11.55 -5.15
CA TRP A 33 -26.53 -11.16 -5.86
C TRP A 33 -26.56 -11.75 -7.26
N ARG A 34 -26.34 -10.91 -8.28
CA ARG A 34 -26.15 -11.37 -9.65
C ARG A 34 -25.08 -10.54 -10.35
N PRO A 35 -24.37 -11.11 -11.33
CA PRO A 35 -23.45 -10.36 -12.17
C PRO A 35 -24.17 -9.30 -13.00
N VAL A 36 -23.46 -8.23 -13.32
CA VAL A 36 -23.90 -7.20 -14.25
C VAL A 36 -23.48 -7.57 -15.66
N VAL A 37 -24.33 -7.26 -16.64
CA VAL A 37 -24.04 -7.46 -18.06
C VAL A 37 -24.01 -6.13 -18.82
N ASP A 38 -23.16 -6.06 -19.85
CA ASP A 38 -23.09 -4.95 -20.81
C ASP A 38 -23.58 -5.32 -22.21
N ILE A 39 -24.89 -5.57 -22.33
CA ILE A 39 -25.52 -5.99 -23.60
C ILE A 39 -25.29 -4.98 -24.73
N TYR A 40 -25.31 -3.68 -24.41
CA TYR A 40 -25.24 -2.60 -25.40
C TYR A 40 -23.84 -1.97 -25.52
N LYS A 41 -22.81 -2.57 -24.91
CA LYS A 41 -21.43 -2.05 -24.90
C LYS A 41 -21.36 -0.58 -24.47
N ARG A 42 -22.12 -0.22 -23.44
CA ARG A 42 -22.22 1.15 -22.92
C ARG A 42 -21.32 1.41 -21.72
N TRP A 43 -20.75 0.36 -21.13
CA TRP A 43 -19.81 0.52 -20.04
C TRP A 43 -18.47 1.03 -20.57
N ASP A 44 -17.96 2.03 -19.87
CA ASP A 44 -16.66 2.65 -20.13
C ASP A 44 -15.92 2.86 -18.80
N LEU A 45 -14.70 3.39 -18.89
CA LEU A 45 -13.88 3.71 -17.71
C LEU A 45 -14.57 4.67 -16.74
N LYS A 46 -15.46 5.56 -17.22
CA LYS A 46 -16.19 6.47 -16.32
C LYS A 46 -17.20 5.71 -15.45
N SER A 47 -17.96 4.79 -16.04
CA SER A 47 -18.85 3.92 -15.26
C SER A 47 -18.08 2.95 -14.36
N GLY A 48 -16.95 2.42 -14.84
CA GLY A 48 -16.06 1.60 -14.00
C GLY A 48 -15.54 2.39 -12.80
N SER A 49 -15.09 3.63 -13.02
CA SER A 49 -14.58 4.49 -11.94
C SER A 49 -15.64 4.79 -10.89
N ALA A 50 -16.90 4.98 -11.28
CA ALA A 50 -17.99 5.15 -10.30
C ALA A 50 -18.15 3.91 -9.39
N VAL A 51 -18.00 2.71 -9.95
CA VAL A 51 -17.99 1.46 -9.18
C VAL A 51 -16.75 1.37 -8.29
N CYS A 52 -15.56 1.62 -8.83
CA CYS A 52 -14.30 1.57 -8.08
C CYS A 52 -14.28 2.56 -6.91
N GLN A 53 -14.78 3.77 -7.11
CA GLN A 53 -14.90 4.79 -6.07
C GLN A 53 -15.91 4.37 -5.00
N HIS A 54 -17.05 3.80 -5.41
CA HIS A 54 -18.04 3.28 -4.46
C HIS A 54 -17.49 2.15 -3.56
N LEU A 55 -16.48 1.40 -4.04
CA LEU A 55 -15.82 0.32 -3.31
C LEU A 55 -14.56 0.77 -2.53
N ASP A 56 -14.22 2.05 -2.55
CA ASP A 56 -12.95 2.58 -2.04
C ASP A 56 -11.73 1.84 -2.64
N CYS A 57 -11.74 1.74 -3.96
CA CYS A 57 -10.71 1.08 -4.78
C CYS A 57 -10.06 2.05 -5.80
N GLY A 58 -10.23 3.35 -5.63
CA GLY A 58 -9.73 4.36 -6.56
C GLY A 58 -10.53 4.43 -7.87
N SER A 59 -9.85 4.48 -9.02
CA SER A 59 -10.47 4.64 -10.35
C SER A 59 -10.37 3.37 -11.19
N ALA A 60 -11.19 3.23 -12.24
CA ALA A 60 -11.09 2.07 -13.12
C ALA A 60 -9.87 2.13 -14.04
N VAL A 61 -9.16 1.01 -14.12
CA VAL A 61 -8.06 0.74 -15.05
C VAL A 61 -8.58 0.00 -16.28
N SER A 62 -9.52 -0.94 -16.10
CA SER A 62 -10.15 -1.65 -17.21
C SER A 62 -11.60 -2.02 -16.92
N VAL A 63 -12.42 -2.07 -17.96
CA VAL A 63 -13.80 -2.57 -17.92
C VAL A 63 -14.01 -3.45 -19.14
N ASN A 64 -14.20 -4.75 -18.93
CA ASN A 64 -14.22 -5.75 -19.99
C ASN A 64 -15.45 -6.65 -19.87
N THR A 65 -16.06 -7.00 -21.01
CA THR A 65 -17.07 -8.05 -21.04
C THR A 65 -16.39 -9.41 -21.15
N THR A 66 -16.68 -10.30 -20.21
CA THR A 66 -16.23 -11.68 -20.18
C THR A 66 -17.37 -12.62 -20.57
N TYR A 67 -17.02 -13.80 -21.10
CA TYR A 67 -17.98 -14.82 -21.49
C TYR A 67 -17.64 -16.13 -20.79
N ASP A 68 -18.62 -16.67 -20.09
CA ASP A 68 -18.54 -17.94 -19.40
C ASP A 68 -19.19 -19.05 -20.22
N SER A 69 -18.91 -20.31 -19.86
CA SER A 69 -19.51 -21.48 -20.49
C SER A 69 -20.96 -21.70 -20.09
N THR A 70 -21.39 -21.15 -18.94
CA THR A 70 -22.71 -21.35 -18.37
C THR A 70 -23.49 -20.06 -18.26
N SER A 71 -24.68 -20.04 -18.84
CA SER A 71 -25.62 -18.92 -18.66
C SER A 71 -26.19 -18.91 -17.25
N ARG A 72 -26.27 -17.72 -16.65
CA ARG A 72 -26.86 -17.50 -15.32
C ARG A 72 -27.69 -16.22 -15.30
N PRO A 73 -28.58 -16.05 -14.31
CA PRO A 73 -29.31 -14.81 -14.16
C PRO A 73 -28.37 -13.62 -13.95
N VAL A 74 -28.56 -12.54 -14.69
CA VAL A 74 -27.75 -11.31 -14.63
C VAL A 74 -28.61 -10.06 -14.42
N TRP A 75 -27.98 -8.98 -13.95
CA TRP A 75 -28.58 -7.66 -13.84
C TRP A 75 -28.27 -6.79 -15.05
N ARG A 76 -29.32 -6.17 -15.57
CA ARG A 76 -29.18 -5.03 -16.49
C ARG A 76 -29.16 -3.75 -15.66
N VAL A 77 -28.14 -2.92 -15.88
CA VAL A 77 -27.94 -1.69 -15.11
C VAL A 77 -27.99 -0.48 -16.04
N SER A 78 -28.59 0.61 -15.55
CA SER A 78 -28.59 1.90 -16.22
C SER A 78 -27.21 2.56 -16.12
N VAL A 79 -26.35 2.40 -17.14
CA VAL A 79 -25.01 3.02 -17.14
C VAL A 79 -25.02 4.54 -16.90
N PRO A 80 -25.95 5.33 -17.49
CA PRO A 80 -26.03 6.76 -17.17
C PRO A 80 -26.32 7.03 -15.68
N CYS A 81 -27.12 6.19 -15.03
CA CYS A 81 -27.40 6.30 -13.59
C CYS A 81 -26.17 5.96 -12.75
N VAL A 82 -25.42 4.92 -13.11
CA VAL A 82 -24.18 4.52 -12.40
C VAL A 82 -23.18 5.68 -12.38
N LYS A 83 -23.12 6.47 -13.45
CA LYS A 83 -22.24 7.64 -13.55
C LYS A 83 -22.68 8.85 -12.72
N LEU A 84 -23.96 8.91 -12.32
CA LEU A 84 -24.56 10.07 -11.65
C LEU A 84 -24.78 9.87 -10.15
N THR A 85 -24.86 8.61 -9.71
CA THR A 85 -25.25 8.27 -8.35
C THR A 85 -24.05 7.78 -7.55
N SER A 86 -24.07 8.02 -6.23
CA SER A 86 -23.12 7.43 -5.29
C SER A 86 -23.48 5.99 -4.91
N GLY A 87 -24.62 5.46 -5.35
CA GLY A 87 -25.13 4.12 -5.06
C GLY A 87 -25.46 3.34 -6.34
N PRO A 88 -24.48 2.70 -7.01
CA PRO A 88 -24.69 1.99 -8.27
C PRO A 88 -25.78 0.90 -8.22
N ARG A 89 -26.02 0.34 -7.02
CA ARG A 89 -27.08 -0.63 -6.73
C ARG A 89 -28.48 -0.13 -7.13
N ASP A 90 -28.76 1.16 -6.99
CA ASP A 90 -30.08 1.75 -7.26
C ASP A 90 -30.35 1.87 -8.77
N CYS A 91 -29.33 1.64 -9.60
CA CYS A 91 -29.41 1.72 -11.05
C CYS A 91 -29.81 0.40 -11.73
N VAL A 92 -30.03 -0.67 -10.97
CA VAL A 92 -30.50 -1.97 -11.46
C VAL A 92 -31.92 -1.80 -12.03
N ARG A 93 -32.13 -2.20 -13.29
CA ARG A 93 -33.45 -2.16 -13.95
C ARG A 93 -34.11 -3.54 -13.86
N LEU A 94 -35.36 -3.57 -13.44
CA LEU A 94 -36.17 -4.78 -13.25
C LEU A 94 -36.88 -5.28 -14.51
N GLU A 95 -36.47 -4.83 -15.70
CA GLU A 95 -37.06 -5.31 -16.95
C GLU A 95 -36.53 -6.72 -17.25
N TYR A 96 -37.22 -7.74 -16.72
CA TYR A 96 -37.02 -9.17 -16.98
C TYR A 96 -35.74 -9.79 -16.38
N SER A 97 -35.84 -11.07 -16.01
CA SER A 97 -34.69 -11.86 -15.58
C SER A 97 -33.94 -12.37 -16.80
N TYR A 98 -32.88 -11.67 -17.22
CA TYR A 98 -32.00 -12.13 -18.30
C TYR A 98 -31.13 -13.28 -17.80
N THR A 99 -31.04 -14.34 -18.60
CA THR A 99 -30.09 -15.43 -18.39
C THR A 99 -29.06 -15.37 -19.49
N LEU A 100 -27.85 -14.95 -19.16
CA LEU A 100 -26.77 -14.70 -20.11
C LEU A 100 -25.49 -15.37 -19.61
N SER A 101 -24.63 -15.71 -20.55
CA SER A 101 -23.30 -16.23 -20.27
C SER A 101 -22.24 -15.13 -20.24
N SER A 102 -22.62 -13.86 -20.45
CA SER A 102 -21.69 -12.74 -20.39
C SER A 102 -21.80 -11.94 -19.10
N THR A 103 -20.65 -11.49 -18.61
CA THR A 103 -20.52 -10.68 -17.41
C THR A 103 -19.56 -9.53 -17.62
N LEU A 104 -19.55 -8.59 -16.67
CA LEU A 104 -18.69 -7.44 -16.71
C LEU A 104 -17.61 -7.53 -15.64
N ASP A 105 -16.35 -7.54 -16.06
CA ASP A 105 -15.20 -7.46 -15.18
C ASP A 105 -14.69 -6.03 -15.09
N VAL A 106 -14.36 -5.61 -13.87
CA VAL A 106 -13.79 -4.29 -13.58
C VAL A 106 -12.49 -4.48 -12.83
N VAL A 107 -11.45 -3.74 -13.21
CA VAL A 107 -10.18 -3.66 -12.49
C VAL A 107 -9.97 -2.21 -12.07
N CYS A 108 -9.72 -1.99 -10.78
CA CYS A 108 -9.53 -0.67 -10.19
C CYS A 108 -8.06 -0.38 -9.88
N SER A 109 -7.71 0.88 -9.65
CA SER A 109 -6.33 1.35 -9.43
C SER A 109 -5.74 0.87 -8.11
N ASP A 110 -6.56 0.77 -7.06
CA ASP A 110 -6.08 0.42 -5.71
C ASP A 110 -6.11 -1.10 -5.54
N LEU A 111 -5.49 -1.78 -6.50
CA LEU A 111 -5.47 -3.23 -6.60
C LEU A 111 -4.54 -3.87 -5.57
N LEU A 112 -3.37 -3.26 -5.39
CA LEU A 112 -2.27 -3.78 -4.58
C LEU A 112 -2.46 -3.46 -3.09
N PRO A 113 -2.07 -4.37 -2.19
CA PRO A 113 -2.17 -4.14 -0.76
C PRO A 113 -1.14 -3.11 -0.33
N GLN A 114 -1.48 -2.34 0.71
CA GLN A 114 -0.51 -1.46 1.35
C GLN A 114 0.63 -2.29 1.96
N PRO A 115 1.91 -1.96 1.70
CA PRO A 115 3.03 -2.69 2.24
C PRO A 115 3.26 -2.34 3.72
N ASN A 116 3.79 -3.31 4.45
CA ASN A 116 4.31 -3.11 5.79
C ASN A 116 5.78 -2.75 5.72
N ILE A 117 6.20 -1.91 6.65
CA ILE A 117 7.60 -1.51 6.84
C ILE A 117 8.02 -1.89 8.26
N SER A 118 9.22 -2.44 8.38
CA SER A 118 9.80 -2.81 9.66
C SER A 118 11.31 -2.67 9.62
N LEU A 119 11.92 -2.75 10.79
CA LEU A 119 13.36 -2.73 10.94
C LEU A 119 13.80 -4.11 11.41
N SER A 120 14.67 -4.77 10.66
CA SER A 120 14.95 -6.20 10.84
C SER A 120 16.31 -6.50 11.48
N ASP A 121 17.35 -5.74 11.12
CA ASP A 121 18.72 -6.01 11.57
C ASP A 121 19.45 -4.74 12.00
N GLY A 122 20.28 -4.86 13.04
CA GLY A 122 21.19 -3.84 13.58
C GLY A 122 21.06 -3.60 15.09
N VAL A 123 21.82 -2.64 15.62
CA VAL A 123 21.85 -2.30 17.06
C VAL A 123 20.89 -1.14 17.33
N PHE A 124 19.72 -1.43 17.91
CA PHE A 124 18.71 -0.41 18.24
C PHE A 124 18.23 -0.50 19.67
N GLU A 125 17.91 0.67 20.19
CA GLU A 125 17.09 0.83 21.38
C GLU A 125 15.64 1.08 20.92
N VAL A 126 14.71 0.25 21.38
CA VAL A 126 13.27 0.45 21.15
C VAL A 126 12.79 1.53 22.12
N TYR A 127 12.41 2.69 21.60
CA TYR A 127 11.81 3.77 22.39
C TYR A 127 10.31 3.85 22.14
N GLN A 128 9.57 4.45 23.08
CA GLN A 128 8.09 4.55 23.02
C GLN A 128 7.53 5.26 21.77
N GLN A 129 8.36 5.93 20.95
CA GLN A 129 7.96 6.72 19.78
C GLN A 129 8.79 6.45 18.52
N GLY A 130 9.55 5.36 18.45
CA GLY A 130 10.29 4.98 17.24
C GLY A 130 11.54 4.15 17.48
N PHE A 131 12.33 3.97 16.42
CA PHE A 131 13.59 3.24 16.47
C PHE A 131 14.77 4.22 16.54
N ARG A 132 15.74 3.93 17.41
CA ARG A 132 16.98 4.70 17.54
C ARG A 132 18.16 3.87 17.01
N VAL A 133 18.78 4.34 15.93
CA VAL A 133 19.95 3.73 15.30
C VAL A 133 21.21 4.44 15.75
N LEU A 134 22.27 3.67 16.00
CA LEU A 134 23.59 4.22 16.30
C LEU A 134 24.23 4.83 15.04
N VAL A 135 24.85 6.01 15.21
CA VAL A 135 25.61 6.67 14.14
C VAL A 135 26.65 5.71 13.55
N GLY A 136 26.68 5.61 12.23
CA GLY A 136 27.65 4.79 11.51
C GLY A 136 27.42 3.29 11.58
N SER A 137 26.36 2.83 12.25
CA SER A 137 25.94 1.43 12.20
C SER A 137 25.14 1.13 10.95
N ASP A 138 25.23 -0.12 10.53
CA ASP A 138 24.46 -0.65 9.40
C ASP A 138 23.14 -1.22 9.91
N PHE A 139 22.09 -0.99 9.14
CA PHE A 139 20.76 -1.51 9.47
C PHE A 139 19.96 -1.88 8.24
N THR A 140 19.00 -2.78 8.44
CA THR A 140 18.12 -3.23 7.38
C THR A 140 16.70 -2.74 7.60
N ILE A 141 16.17 -1.99 6.63
CA ILE A 141 14.73 -1.72 6.54
C ILE A 141 14.11 -2.78 5.63
N SER A 142 13.05 -3.42 6.12
CA SER A 142 12.34 -4.47 5.41
C SER A 142 10.94 -4.00 5.03
N CYS A 143 10.66 -4.02 3.74
CA CYS A 143 9.32 -3.81 3.19
C CYS A 143 8.72 -5.16 2.81
N PHE A 144 7.45 -5.42 3.10
CA PHE A 144 6.79 -6.68 2.74
C PHE A 144 5.29 -6.53 2.58
N VAL A 145 4.66 -7.42 1.81
CA VAL A 145 3.21 -7.50 1.61
C VAL A 145 2.68 -8.89 1.94
N GLN A 146 1.37 -9.01 2.16
CA GLN A 146 0.72 -10.33 2.19
C GLN A 146 0.81 -10.98 0.79
N PRO A 147 1.07 -12.30 0.70
CA PRO A 147 1.12 -13.00 -0.58
C PRO A 147 -0.20 -12.91 -1.35
N GLN A 148 -0.23 -12.10 -2.40
CA GLN A 148 -1.41 -11.92 -3.25
C GLN A 148 -1.05 -12.01 -4.73
N TYR A 149 0.03 -11.35 -5.14
CA TYR A 149 0.56 -11.42 -6.50
C TYR A 149 2.04 -11.81 -6.45
N PRO A 150 2.51 -12.69 -7.35
CA PRO A 150 3.91 -13.06 -7.39
C PRO A 150 4.77 -11.91 -7.93
N GLY A 151 5.98 -11.77 -7.39
CA GLY A 151 6.99 -10.84 -7.90
C GLY A 151 6.75 -9.38 -7.52
N GLY A 152 7.10 -8.47 -8.44
CA GLY A 152 7.06 -7.02 -8.22
C GLY A 152 8.35 -6.46 -7.61
N SER A 153 8.27 -5.23 -7.11
CA SER A 153 9.38 -4.53 -6.48
C SER A 153 8.90 -3.60 -5.38
N PHE A 154 9.78 -3.31 -4.42
CA PHE A 154 9.54 -2.34 -3.38
C PHE A 154 10.41 -1.11 -3.61
N GLN A 155 9.83 0.05 -3.40
CA GLN A 155 10.50 1.34 -3.43
C GLN A 155 10.50 1.93 -2.02
N LEU A 156 11.69 2.11 -1.44
CA LEU A 156 11.91 2.76 -0.16
C LEU A 156 12.19 4.25 -0.40
N ILE A 157 11.37 5.11 0.21
CA ILE A 157 11.45 6.56 0.09
C ILE A 157 11.68 7.14 1.47
N SER A 158 12.51 8.19 1.58
CA SER A 158 12.71 8.90 2.84
C SER A 158 12.52 10.41 2.71
N ASP A 159 11.87 10.98 3.73
CA ASP A 159 11.71 12.42 3.92
C ASP A 159 12.68 12.88 5.02
N THR A 160 13.94 13.02 4.61
CA THR A 160 15.07 13.37 5.49
C THR A 160 15.90 14.47 4.83
N LYS A 161 16.90 15.01 5.55
CA LYS A 161 17.80 16.03 4.96
C LYS A 161 18.63 15.47 3.79
N LYS A 162 18.81 14.15 3.72
CA LYS A 162 19.43 13.45 2.61
C LYS A 162 18.46 12.36 2.11
N PRO A 163 17.48 12.73 1.27
CA PRO A 163 16.40 11.83 0.87
C PRO A 163 16.94 10.62 0.12
N LEU A 164 16.31 9.47 0.38
CA LEU A 164 16.60 8.19 -0.26
C LEU A 164 15.43 7.81 -1.16
N ASN A 165 15.76 7.19 -2.28
CA ASN A 165 14.80 6.61 -3.22
C ASN A 165 15.45 5.37 -3.82
N LEU A 166 15.24 4.22 -3.16
CA LEU A 166 15.86 2.95 -3.51
C LEU A 166 14.79 1.97 -3.93
N THR A 167 15.03 1.19 -4.98
CA THR A 167 14.11 0.15 -5.44
C THR A 167 14.81 -1.20 -5.45
N LEU A 168 14.17 -2.21 -4.87
CA LEU A 168 14.64 -3.59 -4.88
C LEU A 168 13.53 -4.54 -5.35
N PRO A 169 13.87 -5.60 -6.09
CA PRO A 169 12.89 -6.61 -6.48
C PRO A 169 12.34 -7.35 -5.26
N ALA A 170 11.08 -7.76 -5.33
CA ALA A 170 10.48 -8.57 -4.28
C ALA A 170 11.01 -10.00 -4.35
N VAL A 171 11.55 -10.48 -3.24
CA VAL A 171 11.95 -11.88 -3.02
C VAL A 171 11.07 -12.41 -1.89
N ASN A 172 10.27 -13.45 -2.18
CA ASN A 172 9.32 -14.00 -1.21
C ASN A 172 8.35 -12.94 -0.62
N HIS A 173 7.86 -12.02 -1.47
CA HIS A 173 6.94 -10.92 -1.08
C HIS A 173 7.56 -9.88 -0.12
N SER A 174 8.88 -9.86 0.03
CA SER A 174 9.61 -8.86 0.79
C SER A 174 10.81 -8.30 0.02
N ALA A 175 11.32 -7.17 0.48
CA ALA A 175 12.61 -6.63 0.08
C ALA A 175 13.31 -6.04 1.30
N HIS A 176 14.62 -6.24 1.37
CA HIS A 176 15.47 -5.88 2.51
C HIS A 176 16.52 -4.87 2.05
N PHE A 177 16.42 -3.64 2.54
CA PHE A 177 17.27 -2.51 2.18
C PHE A 177 18.34 -2.32 3.24
N LEU A 178 19.59 -2.66 2.89
CA LEU A 178 20.74 -2.40 3.74
C LEU A 178 21.15 -0.92 3.62
N LEU A 179 21.14 -0.22 4.74
CA LEU A 179 21.54 1.19 4.86
C LEU A 179 22.79 1.27 5.73
N SER A 180 23.90 1.72 5.15
CA SER A 180 25.21 1.79 5.80
C SER A 180 25.68 3.22 6.04
N ALA A 181 26.56 3.40 7.02
CA ALA A 181 27.24 4.68 7.32
C ALA A 181 26.28 5.87 7.55
N MET A 182 25.17 5.62 8.23
CA MET A 182 24.10 6.61 8.38
C MET A 182 24.44 7.64 9.48
N GLY A 183 24.55 8.91 9.09
CA GLY A 183 24.69 10.06 10.01
C GLY A 183 23.37 10.82 10.21
N HIS A 184 23.35 11.83 11.10
CA HIS A 184 22.13 12.57 11.50
C HIS A 184 21.29 13.17 10.37
N ALA A 185 21.85 13.36 9.17
CA ALA A 185 21.11 13.83 7.99
C ALA A 185 20.00 12.86 7.53
N HIS A 186 20.09 11.58 7.90
CA HIS A 186 19.11 10.55 7.56
C HIS A 186 18.01 10.37 8.62
N ARG A 187 17.93 11.26 9.62
CA ARG A 187 16.82 11.28 10.57
C ARG A 187 15.54 11.74 9.85
N GLY A 188 14.44 11.00 10.03
CA GLY A 188 13.14 11.37 9.50
C GLY A 188 12.24 10.17 9.22
N ASN A 189 11.29 10.37 8.30
CA ASN A 189 10.29 9.36 7.96
C ASN A 189 10.74 8.52 6.77
N TYR A 190 10.42 7.23 6.84
CA TYR A 190 10.65 6.25 5.79
C TYR A 190 9.34 5.55 5.43
N THR A 191 9.08 5.40 4.14
CA THR A 191 7.89 4.72 3.63
C THR A 191 8.25 3.76 2.50
N CYS A 192 7.47 2.71 2.36
CA CYS A 192 7.57 1.76 1.25
C CYS A 192 6.39 1.94 0.29
N VAL A 193 6.65 1.76 -1.01
CA VAL A 193 5.63 1.58 -2.04
C VAL A 193 5.89 0.26 -2.74
N TYR A 194 4.86 -0.56 -2.94
CA TYR A 194 4.95 -1.81 -3.67
C TYR A 194 4.44 -1.64 -5.11
N HIS A 195 5.20 -2.14 -6.07
CA HIS A 195 4.91 -2.04 -7.50
C HIS A 195 4.85 -3.44 -8.11
N ALA A 196 3.81 -3.71 -8.90
CA ALA A 196 3.66 -4.99 -9.59
C ALA A 196 2.86 -4.84 -10.88
N ASP A 197 3.16 -5.70 -11.86
CA ASP A 197 2.37 -5.84 -13.06
C ASP A 197 1.32 -6.94 -12.88
N VAL A 198 0.05 -6.59 -12.99
CA VAL A 198 -1.10 -7.49 -12.86
C VAL A 198 -2.02 -7.29 -14.06
N TYR A 199 -2.53 -8.37 -14.66
CA TYR A 199 -3.41 -8.29 -15.84
C TYR A 199 -2.85 -7.40 -16.99
N ASN A 200 -1.53 -7.40 -17.20
CA ASN A 200 -0.85 -6.57 -18.21
C ASN A 200 -0.97 -5.05 -17.97
N HIS A 201 -1.16 -4.66 -16.71
CA HIS A 201 -1.14 -3.28 -16.25
C HIS A 201 -0.20 -3.13 -15.04
N SER A 202 0.50 -2.00 -14.98
CA SER A 202 1.37 -1.66 -13.85
C SER A 202 0.56 -0.98 -12.75
N PHE A 203 0.73 -1.46 -11.52
CA PHE A 203 0.09 -0.90 -10.34
C PHE A 203 1.11 -0.49 -9.29
N SER A 204 0.74 0.51 -8.51
CA SER A 204 1.47 0.97 -7.33
C SER A 204 0.53 0.95 -6.14
N SER A 205 0.99 0.43 -5.01
CA SER A 205 0.25 0.50 -3.75
C SER A 205 0.21 1.94 -3.23
N SER A 206 -0.66 2.17 -2.24
CA SER A 206 -0.47 3.31 -1.34
C SER A 206 0.85 3.19 -0.57
N GLN A 207 1.34 4.31 -0.04
CA GLN A 207 2.53 4.31 0.82
C GLN A 207 2.25 3.57 2.13
N SER A 208 3.23 2.83 2.64
CA SER A 208 3.17 2.23 3.98
C SER A 208 2.93 3.29 5.07
N PRO A 209 2.51 2.89 6.28
CA PRO A 209 2.70 3.73 7.46
C PRO A 209 4.15 4.21 7.56
N ALA A 210 4.36 5.44 8.02
CA ALA A 210 5.70 6.00 8.13
C ALA A 210 6.47 5.39 9.31
N LEU A 211 7.67 4.89 9.02
CA LEU A 211 8.65 4.48 10.02
C LEU A 211 9.53 5.69 10.36
N TYR A 212 9.39 6.24 11.56
CA TYR A 212 10.25 7.35 12.01
C TYR A 212 11.57 6.82 12.59
N LEU A 213 12.69 7.26 12.03
CA LEU A 213 14.03 6.89 12.47
C LEU A 213 14.76 8.04 13.14
N THR A 214 15.33 7.75 14.31
CA THR A 214 16.23 8.65 15.03
C THR A 214 17.65 8.10 15.02
N ILE A 215 18.63 9.00 14.96
CA ILE A 215 20.05 8.66 14.92
C ILE A 215 20.72 9.23 16.15
N GLY A 216 21.34 8.36 16.95
CA GLY A 216 21.96 8.72 18.21
C GLY A 216 23.40 8.24 18.34
N ASP A 217 24.17 8.94 19.15
CA ASP A 217 25.51 8.51 19.51
C ASP A 217 25.46 7.42 20.59
N LEU A 218 26.44 6.51 20.53
CA LEU A 218 26.72 5.58 21.61
C LEU A 218 27.20 6.39 22.82
N VAL A 219 26.62 6.16 24.00
CA VAL A 219 26.93 6.92 25.23
C VAL A 219 28.43 6.90 25.53
N THR A 220 29.13 5.81 25.21
CA THR A 220 30.58 5.69 25.34
C THR A 220 31.35 6.68 24.45
N ASN A 221 30.91 6.94 23.21
CA ASN A 221 31.54 7.96 22.34
C ASN A 221 31.34 9.37 22.89
N LEU A 222 30.17 9.65 23.48
CA LEU A 222 29.92 10.93 24.15
C LEU A 222 30.82 11.09 25.37
N ILE A 223 30.95 10.04 26.20
CA ILE A 223 31.85 10.01 27.36
C ILE A 223 33.31 10.23 26.92
N ILE A 224 33.78 9.51 25.90
CA ILE A 224 35.15 9.66 25.37
C ILE A 224 35.39 11.09 24.89
N ARG A 225 34.45 11.70 24.13
CA ARG A 225 34.56 13.10 23.70
C ARG A 225 34.66 14.05 24.88
N VAL A 226 33.82 13.89 25.90
CA VAL A 226 33.82 14.74 27.10
C VAL A 226 35.16 14.60 27.84
N VAL A 227 35.64 13.36 28.04
CA VAL A 227 36.92 13.10 28.70
C VAL A 227 38.09 13.75 27.94
N LEU A 228 38.12 13.63 26.60
CA LEU A 228 39.16 14.25 25.77
C LEU A 228 39.14 15.78 25.86
N ILE A 229 37.95 16.40 25.85
CA ILE A 229 37.80 17.85 25.99
C ILE A 229 38.29 18.31 27.37
N VAL A 230 37.90 17.61 28.44
CA VAL A 230 38.33 17.92 29.81
C VAL A 230 39.85 17.77 29.93
N LEU A 231 40.44 16.71 29.36
CA LEU A 231 41.88 16.51 29.37
C LEU A 231 42.63 17.63 28.63
N ALA A 232 42.12 18.05 27.48
CA ALA A 232 42.70 19.14 26.70
C ALA A 232 42.65 20.49 27.44
N LEU A 233 41.54 20.79 28.12
CA LEU A 233 41.41 21.99 28.95
C LEU A 233 42.40 21.99 30.12
N LEU A 234 42.53 20.86 30.81
CA LEU A 234 43.52 20.72 31.89
C LEU A 234 44.96 20.92 31.39
N ILE A 235 45.30 20.35 30.23
CA ILE A 235 46.63 20.55 29.62
C ILE A 235 46.82 22.02 29.25
N PHE A 236 45.81 22.68 28.69
CA PHE A 236 45.86 24.10 28.34
C PHE A 236 46.08 25.00 29.56
N ASP A 237 45.37 24.76 30.66
CA ASP A 237 45.54 25.48 31.93
C ASP A 237 46.93 25.27 32.52
N VAL A 238 47.45 24.04 32.49
CA VAL A 238 48.82 23.73 32.92
C VAL A 238 49.84 24.44 32.05
N CYS A 239 49.67 24.44 30.72
CA CYS A 239 50.55 25.20 29.82
C CYS A 239 50.51 26.70 30.14
N LEU A 240 49.33 27.30 30.32
CA LEU A 240 49.21 28.71 30.72
C LEU A 240 49.96 29.01 32.02
N PHE A 241 49.91 28.12 33.00
CA PHE A 241 50.63 28.28 34.27
C PHE A 241 52.15 28.23 34.13
N PHE A 242 52.69 27.46 33.18
CA PHE A 242 54.15 27.38 32.95
C PHE A 242 54.69 28.50 32.04
N PHE A 243 53.83 29.19 31.29
CA PHE A 243 54.21 30.26 30.36
C PHE A 243 53.97 31.67 30.91
N TYR A 244 53.48 31.82 32.14
CA TYR A 244 53.27 33.09 32.85
C TYR A 244 54.06 33.12 34.16
#